data_AF-A0A2S0VQ21-F1
#
_entry.id   AF-A0A2S0VQ21-F1
#
_cell.length_a   1.000
_cell.length_b   1.000
_cell.length_c   1.000
_cell.angle_alpha   90.00
_cell.angle_beta   90.00
_cell.angle_gamma   90.00
#
_symmetry.space_group_name_H-M   'P 1'
#
loop_
_entity.id
_entity.type
_entity.pdbx_description
1 polymer ?
#
loop_
_entity_poly.entity_id
_entity_poly.type
_entity_poly.pdbx_seq_one_letter_code
_entity_poly.pdbx_strand_id
1 'polypeptide(L)'
;MAYFNSHLAQTPPMGWNSWDCYSVSINEDELKANADFIAKNLKQHGWEYVVLDLGWYCPSATHETYKQVDIPVEIDEFGRFIPCPEKFPSSKGGKGLKPIADYIHSLGLKFGIHIMRGLPMKAVAQKTPVKGTNVTADQIAYEREACPWFNSLRTLNFAKPEAQAYYDSIFELYAQWGVDYIKADDVNAWHEVENSDGSPTGNGSPYRIDDIEGISQAIKTCGREMVLSLSPGGPETTLINHLRSNSNLWRISADFWDEWGSLKKQMERCAIWAEFATEGHWPDADMLPIGYLPRGESGGTNRQSNFNSEELHTLMSLWCMARSPLMIGADLPTTDSDTIKLLQNDAVLAINKYSTNNRLVKSDNGIDVWAADSTKSDNSYVALFNKNDSTTQVTLNLAEVGLTADSAEELWQRYEVQLEGNAVTVAIKPHDVVVLKV
;
A
#
# COMPACT_ATOMS: atom_id res chain seq x y z
N MET A 1 -15.77 -21.28 1.49
CA MET A 1 -16.26 -19.94 1.87
C MET A 1 -15.66 -18.96 0.89
N ALA A 2 -16.43 -18.00 0.38
CA ALA A 2 -15.85 -16.91 -0.42
C ALA A 2 -15.19 -15.92 0.53
N TYR A 3 -13.93 -15.57 0.28
CA TYR A 3 -13.21 -14.55 1.03
C TYR A 3 -13.71 -13.13 0.67
N PHE A 4 -13.28 -12.12 1.42
CA PHE A 4 -13.78 -10.74 1.30
C PHE A 4 -13.57 -10.16 -0.10
N ASN A 5 -14.66 -9.91 -0.84
CA ASN A 5 -14.66 -9.21 -2.13
C ASN A 5 -13.51 -9.62 -3.07
N SER A 6 -13.20 -10.92 -3.14
CA SER A 6 -11.98 -11.40 -3.80
C SER A 6 -11.93 -11.02 -5.28
N HIS A 7 -13.08 -10.89 -5.94
CA HIS A 7 -13.20 -10.48 -7.34
C HIS A 7 -12.73 -9.05 -7.63
N LEU A 8 -12.61 -8.18 -6.63
CA LEU A 8 -12.16 -6.79 -6.82
C LEU A 8 -10.64 -6.67 -7.00
N ALA A 9 -9.88 -7.64 -6.49
CA ALA A 9 -8.42 -7.60 -6.43
C ALA A 9 -7.81 -8.92 -6.96
N GLN A 10 -8.30 -9.41 -8.11
CA GLN A 10 -7.81 -10.66 -8.72
C GLN A 10 -6.30 -10.64 -9.03
N THR A 11 -5.73 -9.46 -9.23
CA THR A 11 -4.29 -9.20 -9.20
C THR A 11 -3.98 -8.23 -8.08
N PRO A 12 -2.71 -8.16 -7.60
CA PRO A 12 -2.32 -7.14 -6.63
C PRO A 12 -2.71 -5.74 -7.14
N PRO A 13 -3.36 -4.89 -6.33
CA PRO A 13 -3.71 -3.54 -6.72
C PRO A 13 -2.48 -2.75 -7.16
N MET A 14 -2.61 -1.99 -8.26
CA MET A 14 -1.58 -1.11 -8.78
C MET A 14 -2.10 0.32 -8.86
N GLY A 15 -1.37 1.27 -8.29
CA GLY A 15 -1.79 2.66 -8.26
C GLY A 15 -0.75 3.60 -7.68
N TRP A 16 -1.25 4.70 -7.15
CA TRP A 16 -0.49 5.79 -6.57
C TRP A 16 -1.11 6.20 -5.24
N ASN A 17 -0.27 6.62 -4.30
CA ASN A 17 -0.68 7.09 -3.00
C ASN A 17 0.08 8.39 -2.64
N SER A 18 -0.62 9.34 -2.04
CA SER A 18 -0.09 10.67 -1.75
C SER A 18 0.88 10.78 -0.57
N TRP A 19 1.08 9.74 0.23
CA TRP A 19 1.79 9.83 1.51
C TRP A 19 3.27 10.22 1.36
N ASP A 20 4.05 9.43 0.61
CA ASP A 20 5.51 9.64 0.55
C ASP A 20 5.87 10.97 -0.11
N CYS A 21 5.05 11.43 -1.06
CA CYS A 21 5.27 12.70 -1.73
C CYS A 21 4.75 13.87 -0.91
N TYR A 22 3.53 13.83 -0.36
CA TYR A 22 2.87 15.03 0.16
C TYR A 22 2.44 14.94 1.63
N SER A 23 2.56 13.78 2.26
CA SER A 23 2.07 13.50 3.61
C SER A 23 0.62 14.03 3.77
N VAL A 24 0.34 14.74 4.87
CA VAL A 24 -0.96 15.35 5.15
C VAL A 24 -1.27 16.63 4.37
N SER A 25 -0.38 17.09 3.48
CA SER A 25 -0.44 18.44 2.89
C SER A 25 -0.98 18.50 1.45
N ILE A 26 -1.25 17.35 0.83
CA ILE A 26 -1.77 17.27 -0.55
C ILE A 26 -3.03 18.12 -0.78
N ASN A 27 -3.13 18.75 -1.95
CA ASN A 27 -4.34 19.42 -2.44
C ASN A 27 -4.96 18.79 -3.69
N GLU A 28 -6.13 19.29 -4.10
CA GLU A 28 -6.89 18.78 -5.24
C GLU A 28 -6.14 18.86 -6.58
N ASP A 29 -5.38 19.93 -6.83
CA ASP A 29 -4.66 20.11 -8.10
C ASP A 29 -3.51 19.11 -8.21
N GLU A 30 -2.78 18.87 -7.12
CA GLU A 30 -1.72 17.85 -7.03
C GLU A 30 -2.27 16.43 -7.23
N LEU A 31 -3.41 16.13 -6.60
CA LEU A 31 -4.10 14.85 -6.77
C LEU A 31 -4.51 14.64 -8.23
N LYS A 32 -5.09 15.66 -8.87
CA LYS A 32 -5.50 15.61 -10.29
C LYS A 32 -4.32 15.52 -11.24
N ALA A 33 -3.23 16.22 -10.97
CA ALA A 33 -2.02 16.16 -11.80
C ALA A 33 -1.42 14.74 -11.80
N ASN A 34 -1.38 14.07 -10.65
CA ASN A 34 -0.93 12.67 -10.56
C ASN A 34 -1.92 11.73 -11.26
N ALA A 35 -3.23 11.93 -11.12
CA ALA A 35 -4.24 11.15 -11.84
C ALA A 35 -4.10 11.30 -13.37
N ASP A 36 -3.93 12.52 -13.88
CA ASP A 36 -3.72 12.81 -15.30
C ASP A 36 -2.45 12.12 -15.83
N PHE A 37 -1.37 12.15 -15.02
CA PHE A 37 -0.13 11.48 -15.36
C PHE A 37 -0.33 9.97 -15.49
N ILE A 38 -1.00 9.34 -14.53
CA ILE A 38 -1.29 7.90 -14.56
C ILE A 38 -2.13 7.57 -15.80
N ALA A 39 -3.22 8.30 -16.01
CA ALA A 39 -4.13 8.08 -17.12
C ALA A 39 -3.44 8.13 -18.49
N LYS A 40 -2.45 9.03 -18.63
CA LYS A 40 -1.70 9.24 -19.87
C LYS A 40 -0.53 8.27 -20.06
N ASN A 41 0.19 7.94 -18.99
CA ASN A 41 1.51 7.31 -19.10
C ASN A 41 1.61 5.93 -18.47
N LEU A 42 0.73 5.57 -17.53
CA LEU A 42 0.84 4.35 -16.73
C LEU A 42 -0.39 3.44 -16.84
N LYS A 43 -1.58 3.97 -17.12
CA LYS A 43 -2.83 3.19 -17.18
C LYS A 43 -2.75 1.99 -18.13
N GLN A 44 -2.09 2.13 -19.27
CA GLN A 44 -1.89 1.04 -20.24
C GLN A 44 -1.02 -0.11 -19.69
N HIS A 45 -0.23 0.14 -18.66
CA HIS A 45 0.57 -0.84 -17.92
C HIS A 45 -0.18 -1.37 -16.67
N GLY A 46 -1.47 -1.03 -16.51
CA GLY A 46 -2.37 -1.54 -15.46
C GLY A 46 -2.39 -0.75 -14.14
N TRP A 47 -1.74 0.40 -14.08
CA TRP A 47 -1.86 1.31 -12.93
C TRP A 47 -3.22 2.01 -12.95
N GLU A 48 -4.04 1.84 -11.92
CA GLU A 48 -5.43 2.30 -11.96
C GLU A 48 -5.92 3.03 -10.71
N TYR A 49 -5.34 2.79 -9.52
CA TYR A 49 -5.79 3.45 -8.29
C TYR A 49 -5.10 4.80 -8.06
N VAL A 50 -5.87 5.80 -7.65
CA VAL A 50 -5.40 7.10 -7.16
C VAL A 50 -5.89 7.25 -5.72
N VAL A 51 -4.99 7.07 -4.75
CA VAL A 51 -5.33 7.01 -3.32
C VAL A 51 -4.93 8.31 -2.63
N LEU A 52 -5.93 9.00 -2.09
CA LEU A 52 -5.76 10.20 -1.26
C LEU A 52 -5.50 9.77 0.20
N ASP A 53 -4.26 9.90 0.65
CA ASP A 53 -3.81 9.43 1.97
C ASP A 53 -4.18 10.42 3.11
N LEU A 54 -3.71 10.14 4.33
CA LEU A 54 -4.07 10.80 5.57
C LEU A 54 -4.08 12.34 5.45
N GLY A 55 -5.03 12.98 6.13
CA GLY A 55 -5.05 14.44 6.31
C GLY A 55 -5.95 15.20 5.33
N TRP A 56 -6.70 14.53 4.46
CA TRP A 56 -7.67 15.19 3.57
C TRP A 56 -8.78 15.96 4.31
N TYR A 57 -9.08 15.59 5.56
CA TYR A 57 -10.01 16.28 6.47
C TYR A 57 -9.32 17.28 7.41
N CYS A 58 -8.00 17.44 7.35
CA CYS A 58 -7.25 18.34 8.23
C CYS A 58 -6.95 19.66 7.51
N PRO A 59 -7.52 20.81 7.92
CA PRO A 59 -7.34 22.08 7.20
C PRO A 59 -5.94 22.70 7.35
N SER A 60 -5.25 22.45 8.46
CA SER A 60 -3.98 23.11 8.77
C SER A 60 -2.88 22.15 9.24
N ALA A 61 -3.09 20.84 9.10
CA ALA A 61 -2.08 19.87 9.51
C ALA A 61 -0.90 19.90 8.54
N THR A 62 0.29 19.83 9.11
CA THR A 62 1.57 19.64 8.44
C THR A 62 2.19 18.34 8.93
N HIS A 63 3.27 17.91 8.29
CA HIS A 63 4.02 16.74 8.72
C HIS A 63 4.48 16.83 10.20
N GLU A 64 4.82 18.03 10.67
CA GLU A 64 5.28 18.27 12.04
C GLU A 64 4.15 18.33 13.07
N THR A 65 2.91 18.55 12.61
CA THR A 65 1.78 18.88 13.50
C THR A 65 0.69 17.82 13.52
N TYR A 66 0.60 16.93 12.53
CA TYR A 66 -0.51 15.97 12.45
C TYR A 66 -0.57 14.97 13.61
N LYS A 67 0.56 14.72 14.29
CA LYS A 67 0.63 13.87 15.49
C LYS A 67 0.24 14.61 16.78
N GLN A 68 0.00 15.92 16.74
CA GLN A 68 -0.43 16.67 17.92
C GLN A 68 -1.82 16.23 18.40
N VAL A 69 -2.10 16.50 19.68
CA VAL A 69 -3.38 16.15 20.29
C VAL A 69 -4.47 17.08 19.77
N ASP A 70 -5.58 16.50 19.33
CA ASP A 70 -6.81 17.22 18.95
C ASP A 70 -6.58 18.33 17.91
N ILE A 71 -5.90 17.97 16.81
CA ILE A 71 -5.70 18.91 15.70
C ILE A 71 -7.05 19.28 15.08
N PRO A 72 -7.16 20.47 14.45
CA PRO A 72 -8.36 20.82 13.70
C PRO A 72 -8.69 19.77 12.63
N VAL A 73 -9.95 19.37 12.58
CA VAL A 73 -10.50 18.44 11.58
C VAL A 73 -11.87 18.91 11.11
N GLU A 74 -12.21 18.61 9.87
CA GLU A 74 -13.52 18.85 9.29
C GLU A 74 -14.43 17.63 9.47
N ILE A 75 -15.62 17.88 10.02
CA ILE A 75 -16.65 16.85 10.23
C ILE A 75 -18.01 17.39 9.80
N ASP A 76 -18.90 16.50 9.38
CA ASP A 76 -20.32 16.83 9.15
C ASP A 76 -21.16 16.77 10.44
N GLU A 77 -22.47 17.02 10.31
CA GLU A 77 -23.42 17.01 11.42
C GLU A 77 -23.57 15.65 12.11
N PHE A 78 -23.13 14.55 11.48
CA PHE A 78 -23.14 13.20 12.05
C PHE A 78 -21.77 12.81 12.64
N GLY A 79 -20.82 13.75 12.67
CA GLY A 79 -19.48 13.52 13.18
C GLY A 79 -18.61 12.69 12.24
N ARG A 80 -18.92 12.60 10.96
CA ARG A 80 -18.12 11.89 9.95
C ARG A 80 -17.11 12.86 9.35
N PHE A 81 -15.88 12.42 9.09
CA PHE A 81 -14.89 13.27 8.42
C PHE A 81 -15.36 13.70 7.02
N ILE A 82 -15.16 14.97 6.70
CA ILE A 82 -15.40 15.54 5.36
C ILE A 82 -14.11 16.22 4.85
N PRO A 83 -13.91 16.31 3.53
CA PRO A 83 -12.73 16.97 2.99
C PRO A 83 -12.67 18.45 3.36
N CYS A 84 -11.46 18.93 3.64
CA CYS A 84 -11.18 20.35 3.84
C CYS A 84 -11.45 21.13 2.55
N PRO A 85 -12.39 22.08 2.53
CA PRO A 85 -12.75 22.82 1.31
C PRO A 85 -11.65 23.75 0.78
N GLU A 86 -10.66 24.11 1.59
CA GLU A 86 -9.50 24.90 1.20
C GLU A 86 -8.51 24.05 0.41
N LYS A 87 -8.29 22.80 0.84
CA LYS A 87 -7.45 21.81 0.13
C LYS A 87 -8.16 21.21 -1.08
N PHE A 88 -9.48 21.05 -0.97
CA PHE A 88 -10.34 20.44 -1.99
C PHE A 88 -11.51 21.37 -2.34
N PRO A 89 -11.29 22.44 -3.12
CA PRO A 89 -12.32 23.42 -3.46
C PRO A 89 -13.58 22.84 -4.09
N SER A 90 -13.47 21.73 -4.83
CA SER A 90 -14.62 21.08 -5.45
C SER A 90 -15.59 20.46 -4.43
N SER A 91 -15.15 20.23 -3.19
CA SER A 91 -15.97 19.64 -2.13
C SER A 91 -16.99 20.60 -1.51
N LYS A 92 -16.84 21.91 -1.76
CA LYS A 92 -17.71 22.98 -1.25
C LYS A 92 -19.19 22.72 -1.57
N GLY A 93 -20.05 23.11 -0.62
CA GLY A 93 -21.50 22.95 -0.75
C GLY A 93 -21.99 21.52 -0.50
N GLY A 94 -21.31 20.77 0.38
CA GLY A 94 -21.73 19.43 0.79
C GLY A 94 -21.50 18.35 -0.27
N LYS A 95 -20.66 18.61 -1.27
CA LYS A 95 -20.37 17.66 -2.35
C LYS A 95 -19.36 16.58 -1.94
N GLY A 96 -18.59 16.86 -0.89
CA GLY A 96 -17.54 15.96 -0.39
C GLY A 96 -16.55 15.60 -1.50
N LEU A 97 -16.11 14.34 -1.54
CA LEU A 97 -15.12 13.89 -2.53
C LEU A 97 -15.74 13.43 -3.86
N LYS A 98 -17.06 13.48 -4.03
CA LYS A 98 -17.72 13.02 -5.25
C LYS A 98 -17.17 13.68 -6.53
N PRO A 99 -16.97 15.01 -6.61
CA PRO A 99 -16.44 15.63 -7.82
C PRO A 99 -15.03 15.17 -8.19
N ILE A 100 -14.21 14.81 -7.18
CA ILE A 100 -12.86 14.27 -7.38
C ILE A 100 -12.94 12.83 -7.89
N ALA A 101 -13.78 12.00 -7.27
CA ALA A 101 -14.01 10.64 -7.73
C ALA A 101 -14.54 10.61 -9.17
N ASP A 102 -15.56 11.43 -9.48
CA ASP A 102 -16.12 11.55 -10.83
C ASP A 102 -15.05 11.96 -11.86
N TYR A 103 -14.15 12.88 -11.48
CA TYR A 103 -13.02 13.27 -12.33
C TYR A 103 -12.07 12.10 -12.59
N ILE A 104 -11.63 11.40 -11.54
CA ILE A 104 -10.72 10.26 -11.64
C ILE A 104 -11.37 9.12 -12.45
N HIS A 105 -12.66 8.84 -12.23
CA HIS A 105 -13.42 7.87 -13.02
C HIS A 105 -13.53 8.27 -14.50
N SER A 106 -13.66 9.56 -14.81
CA SER A 106 -13.71 10.04 -16.19
C SER A 106 -12.40 9.79 -16.96
N LEU A 107 -11.28 9.63 -16.25
CA LEU A 107 -9.99 9.24 -16.81
C LEU A 107 -9.87 7.71 -17.01
N GLY A 108 -10.88 6.94 -16.57
CA GLY A 108 -10.84 5.48 -16.53
C GLY A 108 -9.93 4.93 -15.42
N LEU A 109 -9.77 5.69 -14.33
CA LEU A 109 -9.05 5.29 -13.12
C LEU A 109 -10.03 5.03 -11.97
N LYS A 110 -9.53 4.55 -10.84
CA LYS A 110 -10.27 4.25 -9.60
C LYS A 110 -9.82 5.17 -8.47
N PHE A 111 -10.75 5.61 -7.64
CA PHE A 111 -10.45 6.54 -6.55
C PHE A 111 -10.39 5.83 -5.20
N GLY A 112 -9.32 6.08 -4.45
CA GLY A 112 -9.16 5.57 -3.09
C GLY A 112 -8.98 6.66 -2.06
N ILE A 113 -9.31 6.35 -0.80
CA ILE A 113 -9.04 7.24 0.33
C ILE A 113 -8.44 6.46 1.50
N HIS A 114 -7.62 7.14 2.28
CA HIS A 114 -7.20 6.71 3.61
C HIS A 114 -8.27 7.06 4.64
N ILE A 115 -8.44 6.18 5.63
CA ILE A 115 -9.22 6.45 6.83
C ILE A 115 -8.42 6.04 8.06
N MET A 116 -8.61 6.78 9.15
CA MET A 116 -8.21 6.32 10.46
C MET A 116 -9.34 5.53 11.12
N ARG A 117 -8.97 4.50 11.89
CA ARG A 117 -9.88 3.80 12.80
C ARG A 117 -10.55 4.73 13.81
N GLY A 118 -11.80 4.43 14.15
CA GLY A 118 -12.50 5.06 15.26
C GLY A 118 -13.30 6.29 14.86
N LEU A 119 -13.38 7.28 15.76
CA LEU A 119 -14.18 8.49 15.57
C LEU A 119 -13.46 9.78 16.03
N PRO A 120 -13.77 10.95 15.44
CA PRO A 120 -13.11 12.21 15.79
C PRO A 120 -13.34 12.64 17.24
N MET A 121 -12.29 13.13 17.92
CA MET A 121 -12.45 13.76 19.24
C MET A 121 -13.42 14.94 19.20
N LYS A 122 -13.41 15.71 18.10
CA LYS A 122 -14.35 16.80 17.84
C LYS A 122 -15.81 16.32 17.85
N ALA A 123 -16.11 15.16 17.26
CA ALA A 123 -17.46 14.58 17.25
C ALA A 123 -17.91 14.20 18.66
N VAL A 124 -17.02 13.60 19.45
CA VAL A 124 -17.25 13.25 20.87
C VAL A 124 -17.52 14.50 21.70
N ALA A 125 -16.68 15.53 21.58
CA ALA A 125 -16.84 16.78 22.31
C ALA A 125 -18.16 17.51 21.97
N GLN A 126 -18.56 17.47 20.69
CA GLN A 126 -19.79 18.09 20.21
C GLN A 126 -21.04 17.22 20.41
N LYS A 127 -20.87 15.96 20.83
CA LYS A 127 -21.96 14.98 20.97
C LYS A 127 -22.78 14.88 19.68
N THR A 128 -22.12 14.82 18.53
CA THR A 128 -22.81 14.72 17.25
C THR A 128 -23.68 13.46 17.22
N PRO A 129 -24.89 13.51 16.62
CA PRO A 129 -25.75 12.34 16.49
C PRO A 129 -25.07 11.26 15.64
N VAL A 130 -25.22 9.99 16.05
CA VAL A 130 -24.87 8.85 15.21
C VAL A 130 -26.03 8.59 14.26
N LYS A 131 -25.80 8.79 12.96
CA LYS A 131 -26.86 8.73 11.93
C LYS A 131 -27.66 7.42 12.04
N GLY A 132 -28.99 7.54 12.01
CA GLY A 132 -29.90 6.37 12.08
C GLY A 132 -30.13 5.80 13.47
N THR A 133 -29.62 6.45 14.52
CA THR A 133 -29.77 6.00 15.92
C THR A 133 -30.27 7.12 16.83
N ASN A 134 -30.50 6.80 18.10
CA ASN A 134 -30.84 7.78 19.15
C ASN A 134 -29.65 8.11 20.08
N VAL A 135 -28.43 7.70 19.70
CA VAL A 135 -27.22 7.94 20.50
C VAL A 135 -26.31 8.99 19.87
N THR A 136 -25.41 9.53 20.68
CA THR A 136 -24.40 10.51 20.28
C THR A 136 -22.99 9.92 20.31
N ALA A 137 -22.06 10.57 19.61
CA ALA A 137 -20.66 10.13 19.50
C ALA A 137 -19.99 9.84 20.85
N ASP A 138 -20.28 10.61 21.91
CA ASP A 138 -19.73 10.37 23.25
C ASP A 138 -20.23 9.07 23.90
N GLN A 139 -21.37 8.54 23.46
CA GLN A 139 -21.95 7.31 24.02
C GLN A 139 -21.39 6.03 23.37
N ILE A 140 -20.79 6.17 22.19
CA ILE A 140 -20.12 5.08 21.47
C ILE A 140 -18.59 5.21 21.46
N ALA A 141 -18.04 6.22 22.15
CA ALA A 141 -16.61 6.39 22.30
C ALA A 141 -16.03 5.53 23.44
N TYR A 142 -14.81 5.08 23.24
CA TYR A 142 -14.01 4.34 24.22
C TYR A 142 -12.68 5.06 24.44
N GLU A 143 -12.34 5.32 25.70
CA GLU A 143 -11.16 6.12 26.07
C GLU A 143 -9.84 5.34 26.01
N ARG A 144 -9.91 4.00 26.00
CA ARG A 144 -8.73 3.15 25.92
C ARG A 144 -8.40 2.88 24.46
N GLU A 145 -7.23 2.28 24.25
CA GLU A 145 -6.83 1.77 22.94
C GLU A 145 -6.71 2.86 21.87
N ALA A 146 -6.39 4.09 22.27
CA ALA A 146 -6.14 5.17 21.32
C ALA A 146 -5.00 4.81 20.35
N CYS A 147 -5.07 5.37 19.14
CA CYS A 147 -3.97 5.31 18.20
C CYS A 147 -2.71 5.92 18.85
N PRO A 148 -1.56 5.23 18.84
CA PRO A 148 -0.36 5.70 19.53
C PRO A 148 0.36 6.86 18.81
N TRP A 149 -0.01 7.18 17.58
CA TRP A 149 0.66 8.21 16.77
C TRP A 149 -0.27 9.29 16.20
N PHE A 150 -1.58 9.05 16.08
CA PHE A 150 -2.57 10.04 15.65
C PHE A 150 -3.53 10.41 16.79
N ASN A 151 -3.25 11.53 17.45
CA ASN A 151 -3.86 11.88 18.74
C ASN A 151 -5.16 12.71 18.64
N SER A 152 -5.93 12.54 17.56
CA SER A 152 -7.17 13.31 17.30
C SER A 152 -8.43 12.45 17.22
N LEU A 153 -8.33 11.19 17.65
CA LEU A 153 -9.41 10.20 17.57
C LEU A 153 -9.72 9.57 18.93
N ARG A 154 -10.85 8.88 18.98
CA ARG A 154 -11.23 7.92 20.02
C ARG A 154 -11.49 6.56 19.39
N THR A 155 -11.38 5.52 20.20
CA THR A 155 -11.77 4.17 19.81
C THR A 155 -13.31 4.06 19.82
N LEU A 156 -13.88 3.27 18.91
CA LEU A 156 -15.29 2.92 18.96
C LEU A 156 -15.55 1.81 19.98
N ASN A 157 -16.64 1.92 20.73
CA ASN A 157 -17.06 0.93 21.71
C ASN A 157 -18.01 -0.10 21.09
N PHE A 158 -17.47 -1.18 20.55
CA PHE A 158 -18.27 -2.26 19.93
C PHE A 158 -19.12 -3.09 20.91
N ALA A 159 -19.04 -2.83 22.22
CA ALA A 159 -20.06 -3.32 23.15
C ALA A 159 -21.42 -2.62 22.96
N LYS A 160 -21.45 -1.55 22.15
CA LYS A 160 -22.66 -0.84 21.71
C LYS A 160 -22.93 -1.18 20.24
N PRO A 161 -24.12 -1.71 19.88
CA PRO A 161 -24.44 -1.99 18.48
C PRO A 161 -24.41 -0.72 17.60
N GLU A 162 -24.62 0.46 18.18
CA GLU A 162 -24.57 1.74 17.48
C GLU A 162 -23.15 2.12 17.00
N ALA A 163 -22.09 1.48 17.51
CA ALA A 163 -20.74 1.62 16.96
C ALA A 163 -20.68 1.12 15.51
N GLN A 164 -21.36 0.02 15.20
CA GLN A 164 -21.47 -0.47 13.82
C GLN A 164 -22.25 0.53 12.95
N ALA A 165 -23.35 1.09 13.47
CA ALA A 165 -24.14 2.08 12.73
C ALA A 165 -23.33 3.34 12.37
N TYR A 166 -22.35 3.72 13.20
CA TYR A 166 -21.43 4.80 12.87
C TYR A 166 -20.54 4.45 11.67
N TYR A 167 -19.91 3.27 11.65
CA TYR A 167 -19.17 2.81 10.47
C TYR A 167 -20.07 2.66 9.24
N ASP A 168 -21.26 2.06 9.36
CA ASP A 168 -22.21 1.94 8.25
C ASP A 168 -22.53 3.33 7.65
N SER A 169 -22.70 4.35 8.48
CA SER A 169 -22.96 5.72 8.03
C SER A 169 -21.78 6.39 7.34
N ILE A 170 -20.56 6.00 7.70
CA ILE A 170 -19.31 6.45 7.07
C ILE A 170 -19.20 5.84 5.68
N PHE A 171 -19.39 4.53 5.55
CA PHE A 171 -19.27 3.86 4.25
C PHE A 171 -20.44 4.16 3.32
N GLU A 172 -21.64 4.47 3.84
CA GLU A 172 -22.71 5.08 3.04
C GLU A 172 -22.26 6.41 2.40
N LEU A 173 -21.54 7.26 3.13
CA LEU A 173 -21.00 8.52 2.60
C LEU A 173 -19.95 8.28 1.51
N TYR A 174 -19.04 7.33 1.75
CA TYR A 174 -18.00 6.99 0.79
C TYR A 174 -18.57 6.35 -0.49
N ALA A 175 -19.65 5.57 -0.36
CA ALA A 175 -20.40 5.05 -1.49
C ALA A 175 -21.04 6.17 -2.31
N GLN A 176 -21.62 7.18 -1.66
CA GLN A 176 -22.18 8.37 -2.33
C GLN A 176 -21.11 9.19 -3.08
N TRP A 177 -19.88 9.22 -2.55
CA TRP A 177 -18.75 9.85 -3.23
C TRP A 177 -18.17 9.01 -4.37
N GLY A 178 -18.47 7.71 -4.46
CA GLY A 178 -17.93 6.85 -5.50
C GLY A 178 -16.53 6.31 -5.18
N VAL A 179 -16.15 6.18 -3.91
CA VAL A 179 -14.86 5.58 -3.52
C VAL A 179 -14.79 4.10 -3.95
N ASP A 180 -13.66 3.66 -4.49
CA ASP A 180 -13.37 2.28 -4.93
C ASP A 180 -12.41 1.53 -4.01
N TYR A 181 -11.62 2.26 -3.21
CA TYR A 181 -10.51 1.72 -2.43
C TYR A 181 -10.39 2.43 -1.08
N ILE A 182 -10.17 1.66 -0.01
CA ILE A 182 -10.04 2.15 1.35
C ILE A 182 -8.73 1.63 1.92
N LYS A 183 -7.85 2.54 2.36
CA LYS A 183 -6.71 2.22 3.24
C LYS A 183 -7.11 2.55 4.67
N ALA A 184 -7.42 1.53 5.48
CA ALA A 184 -7.78 1.70 6.88
C ALA A 184 -6.53 1.59 7.75
N ASP A 185 -6.29 2.60 8.58
CA ASP A 185 -5.08 2.74 9.38
C ASP A 185 -5.35 2.62 10.89
N ASP A 186 -4.31 2.34 11.67
CA ASP A 186 -4.38 1.94 13.09
C ASP A 186 -5.19 0.64 13.34
N VAL A 187 -5.25 -0.28 12.37
CA VAL A 187 -6.04 -1.53 12.48
C VAL A 187 -5.23 -2.83 12.47
N ASN A 188 -4.15 -2.94 11.68
CA ASN A 188 -3.57 -4.23 11.28
C ASN A 188 -2.35 -4.71 12.10
N ALA A 189 -2.17 -4.11 13.28
CA ALA A 189 -1.06 -4.34 14.19
C ALA A 189 0.31 -3.97 13.63
N TRP A 190 1.18 -3.51 14.53
CA TRP A 190 2.60 -3.34 14.26
C TRP A 190 3.36 -3.61 15.56
N HIS A 191 4.32 -4.54 15.50
CA HIS A 191 5.13 -4.98 16.65
C HIS A 191 6.57 -4.48 16.59
N GLU A 192 6.97 -3.84 15.48
CA GLU A 192 8.31 -3.30 15.31
C GLU A 192 8.61 -2.29 16.42
N VAL A 193 9.76 -2.44 17.05
CA VAL A 193 10.26 -1.54 18.09
C VAL A 193 11.49 -0.75 17.61
N GLU A 194 11.96 -0.96 16.38
CA GLU A 194 13.17 -0.35 15.82
C GLU A 194 13.13 -0.16 14.28
N ASN A 195 13.34 1.09 13.82
CA ASN A 195 13.59 1.53 12.45
C ASN A 195 14.87 0.89 11.89
N SER A 196 15.13 1.06 10.59
CA SER A 196 16.37 0.67 9.91
C SER A 196 17.65 1.20 10.57
N ASP A 197 17.59 2.39 11.17
CA ASP A 197 18.69 3.05 11.89
C ASP A 197 18.78 2.64 13.38
N GLY A 198 17.92 1.72 13.85
CA GLY A 198 17.85 1.28 15.24
C GLY A 198 17.10 2.23 16.17
N SER A 199 16.53 3.33 15.67
CA SER A 199 15.67 4.22 16.47
C SER A 199 14.29 3.60 16.67
N PRO A 200 13.56 3.88 17.76
CA PRO A 200 12.28 3.23 18.00
C PRO A 200 11.20 3.66 17.01
N THR A 201 10.53 2.70 16.37
CA THR A 201 9.32 2.89 15.55
C THR A 201 8.13 3.36 16.39
N GLY A 202 8.17 3.20 17.72
CA GLY A 202 7.11 3.55 18.68
C GLY A 202 6.73 2.37 19.58
N ASN A 203 5.58 2.46 20.26
CA ASN A 203 5.13 1.45 21.23
C ASN A 203 4.37 0.25 20.60
N GLY A 204 4.36 0.15 19.26
CA GLY A 204 3.51 -0.78 18.54
C GLY A 204 2.02 -0.41 18.60
N SER A 205 1.21 -1.06 17.77
CA SER A 205 -0.26 -1.02 17.87
C SER A 205 -0.77 -2.47 17.80
N PRO A 206 -1.78 -2.86 18.61
CA PRO A 206 -2.34 -4.20 18.55
C PRO A 206 -3.27 -4.37 17.34
N TYR A 207 -3.59 -5.62 17.02
CA TYR A 207 -4.53 -5.99 15.97
C TYR A 207 -5.97 -5.67 16.39
N ARG A 208 -6.71 -4.90 15.59
CA ARG A 208 -8.04 -4.37 15.94
C ARG A 208 -9.16 -5.17 15.27
N ILE A 209 -9.44 -6.35 15.81
CA ILE A 209 -10.45 -7.29 15.26
C ILE A 209 -11.80 -6.58 15.04
N ASP A 210 -12.35 -5.96 16.09
CA ASP A 210 -13.68 -5.35 16.04
C ASP A 210 -13.78 -4.26 14.97
N ASP A 211 -12.76 -3.42 14.84
CA ASP A 211 -12.71 -2.36 13.83
C ASP A 211 -12.55 -2.94 12.42
N ILE A 212 -11.72 -3.97 12.22
CA ILE A 212 -11.55 -4.64 10.92
C ILE A 212 -12.86 -5.29 10.47
N GLU A 213 -13.53 -6.03 11.35
CA GLU A 213 -14.82 -6.66 11.05
C GLU A 213 -15.91 -5.62 10.82
N GLY A 214 -15.93 -4.54 11.62
CA GLY A 214 -16.92 -3.47 11.48
C GLY A 214 -16.77 -2.69 10.17
N ILE A 215 -15.54 -2.37 9.78
CA ILE A 215 -15.22 -1.75 8.48
C ILE A 215 -15.58 -2.70 7.33
N SER A 216 -15.18 -3.97 7.40
CA SER A 216 -15.47 -4.95 6.34
C SER A 216 -16.98 -5.15 6.16
N GLN A 217 -17.73 -5.17 7.27
CA GLN A 217 -19.19 -5.29 7.26
C GLN A 217 -19.86 -4.05 6.67
N ALA A 218 -19.40 -2.85 7.02
CA ALA A 218 -19.94 -1.60 6.48
C ALA A 218 -19.70 -1.48 4.96
N ILE A 219 -18.54 -1.92 4.45
CA ILE A 219 -18.29 -1.99 3.00
C ILE A 219 -19.29 -2.94 2.33
N LYS A 220 -19.55 -4.12 2.90
CA LYS A 220 -20.50 -5.11 2.34
C LYS A 220 -21.94 -4.58 2.24
N THR A 221 -22.33 -3.64 3.11
CA THR A 221 -23.73 -3.17 3.20
C THR A 221 -23.97 -1.79 2.58
N CYS A 222 -22.93 -1.00 2.32
CA CYS A 222 -23.08 0.37 1.81
C CYS A 222 -23.57 0.48 0.35
N GLY A 223 -23.72 -0.64 -0.35
CA GLY A 223 -24.24 -0.68 -1.73
C GLY A 223 -23.21 -0.36 -2.81
N ARG A 224 -21.93 -0.21 -2.45
CA ARG A 224 -20.80 -0.07 -3.37
C ARG A 224 -19.64 -0.94 -2.91
N GLU A 225 -19.17 -1.79 -3.80
CA GLU A 225 -18.01 -2.63 -3.53
C GLU A 225 -16.74 -1.78 -3.49
N MET A 226 -15.88 -2.00 -2.49
CA MET A 226 -14.61 -1.30 -2.31
C MET A 226 -13.52 -2.31 -1.95
N VAL A 227 -12.31 -2.09 -2.47
CA VAL A 227 -11.11 -2.77 -2.03
C VAL A 227 -10.75 -2.28 -0.63
N LEU A 228 -10.40 -3.19 0.28
CA LEU A 228 -9.98 -2.84 1.64
C LEU A 228 -8.51 -3.24 1.90
N SER A 229 -7.69 -2.23 2.15
CA SER A 229 -6.30 -2.32 2.59
C SER A 229 -6.19 -1.99 4.07
N LEU A 230 -5.39 -2.76 4.82
CA LEU A 230 -5.20 -2.58 6.25
C LEU A 230 -3.77 -2.14 6.59
N SER A 231 -3.66 -1.14 7.47
CA SER A 231 -2.44 -0.44 7.86
C SER A 231 -2.45 -0.10 9.38
N PRO A 232 -1.29 0.17 10.00
CA PRO A 232 0.06 -0.20 9.55
C PRO A 232 0.23 -1.73 9.68
N GLY A 233 1.46 -2.25 9.63
CA GLY A 233 1.65 -3.70 9.44
C GLY A 233 2.70 -4.40 10.27
N GLY A 234 2.70 -5.71 10.08
CA GLY A 234 3.41 -6.71 10.86
C GLY A 234 2.49 -7.61 11.69
N PRO A 235 1.28 -8.02 11.21
CA PRO A 235 0.46 -8.98 11.94
C PRO A 235 1.15 -10.34 12.02
N GLU A 236 0.70 -11.20 12.93
CA GLU A 236 1.12 -12.60 12.92
C GLU A 236 0.50 -13.36 11.73
N THR A 237 1.26 -14.25 11.09
CA THR A 237 0.77 -15.08 9.97
C THR A 237 -0.37 -16.02 10.37
N THR A 238 -0.51 -16.31 11.67
CA THR A 238 -1.64 -17.05 12.26
C THR A 238 -3.00 -16.40 11.99
N LEU A 239 -3.03 -15.09 11.71
CA LEU A 239 -4.23 -14.32 11.41
C LEU A 239 -4.68 -14.41 9.94
N ILE A 240 -3.99 -15.17 9.08
CA ILE A 240 -4.23 -15.17 7.62
C ILE A 240 -5.69 -15.41 7.22
N ASN A 241 -6.39 -16.31 7.90
CA ASN A 241 -7.80 -16.60 7.59
C ASN A 241 -8.70 -15.41 7.94
N HIS A 242 -8.42 -14.72 9.04
CA HIS A 242 -9.16 -13.52 9.44
C HIS A 242 -8.90 -12.37 8.46
N LEU A 243 -7.63 -12.17 8.08
CA LEU A 243 -7.23 -11.18 7.08
C LEU A 243 -7.98 -11.40 5.76
N ARG A 244 -7.91 -12.61 5.18
CA ARG A 244 -8.62 -12.92 3.93
C ARG A 244 -10.13 -12.81 4.03
N SER A 245 -10.71 -13.10 5.20
CA SER A 245 -12.16 -13.00 5.40
C SER A 245 -12.67 -11.56 5.54
N ASN A 246 -11.77 -10.60 5.75
CA ASN A 246 -12.12 -9.22 6.06
C ASN A 246 -11.40 -8.15 5.22
N SER A 247 -10.38 -8.46 4.43
CA SER A 247 -9.68 -7.48 3.60
C SER A 247 -9.10 -8.08 2.32
N ASN A 248 -8.74 -7.19 1.38
CA ASN A 248 -8.07 -7.56 0.13
C ASN A 248 -6.55 -7.46 0.23
N LEU A 249 -6.03 -6.63 1.14
CA LEU A 249 -4.60 -6.51 1.37
C LEU A 249 -4.29 -6.00 2.78
N TRP A 250 -3.10 -6.30 3.27
CA TRP A 250 -2.67 -5.94 4.62
C TRP A 250 -1.16 -5.72 4.66
N ARG A 251 -0.75 -4.62 5.28
CA ARG A 251 0.66 -4.27 5.47
C ARG A 251 1.39 -5.37 6.26
N ILE A 252 2.58 -5.76 5.80
CA ILE A 252 3.43 -6.77 6.48
C ILE A 252 4.53 -6.17 7.34
N SER A 253 4.64 -4.84 7.38
CA SER A 253 5.63 -4.07 8.13
C SER A 253 5.08 -2.73 8.63
N ALA A 254 5.83 -2.09 9.52
CA ALA A 254 5.75 -0.64 9.71
C ALA A 254 6.05 0.12 8.40
N ASP A 255 6.00 1.44 8.43
CA ASP A 255 6.12 2.25 7.20
C ASP A 255 7.47 2.01 6.52
N PHE A 256 7.41 1.75 5.23
CA PHE A 256 8.57 1.47 4.40
C PHE A 256 9.12 2.76 3.80
N TRP A 257 10.45 2.91 3.83
CA TRP A 257 11.15 4.07 3.32
C TRP A 257 12.36 3.66 2.49
N ASP A 258 12.87 4.63 1.75
CA ASP A 258 13.94 4.49 0.75
C ASP A 258 15.33 4.38 1.36
N GLU A 259 15.50 3.38 2.21
CA GLU A 259 16.79 3.05 2.82
C GLU A 259 17.12 1.58 2.55
N TRP A 260 18.36 1.29 2.17
CA TRP A 260 18.81 -0.08 1.91
C TRP A 260 18.58 -1.02 3.11
N GLY A 261 18.73 -0.51 4.33
CA GLY A 261 18.41 -1.25 5.56
C GLY A 261 16.94 -1.66 5.64
N SER A 262 16.03 -0.75 5.29
CA SER A 262 14.59 -1.02 5.21
C SER A 262 14.27 -2.05 4.14
N LEU A 263 14.88 -1.93 2.95
CA LEU A 263 14.70 -2.86 1.84
C LEU A 263 15.15 -4.28 2.19
N LYS A 264 16.27 -4.45 2.90
CA LYS A 264 16.72 -5.75 3.41
C LYS A 264 15.74 -6.36 4.42
N LYS A 265 15.22 -5.57 5.37
CA LYS A 265 14.17 -6.05 6.29
C LYS A 265 12.92 -6.49 5.52
N GLN A 266 12.59 -5.78 4.44
CA GLN A 266 11.45 -6.14 3.59
C GLN A 266 11.67 -7.42 2.80
N MET A 267 12.90 -7.72 2.37
CA MET A 267 13.25 -9.02 1.76
C MET A 267 12.90 -10.19 2.67
N GLU A 268 13.23 -10.10 3.96
CA GLU A 268 12.93 -11.13 4.95
C GLU A 268 11.42 -11.31 5.15
N ARG A 269 10.67 -10.20 5.26
CA ARG A 269 9.22 -10.22 5.42
C ARG A 269 8.52 -10.75 4.17
N CYS A 270 8.91 -10.30 3.00
CA CYS A 270 8.38 -10.81 1.72
C CYS A 270 8.62 -12.32 1.60
N ALA A 271 9.79 -12.82 1.99
CA ALA A 271 10.08 -14.26 1.96
C ALA A 271 9.13 -15.08 2.83
N ILE A 272 8.73 -14.56 3.99
CA ILE A 272 7.73 -15.18 4.88
C ILE A 272 6.33 -15.07 4.29
N TRP A 273 5.97 -13.90 3.75
CA TRP A 273 4.59 -13.59 3.40
C TRP A 273 4.18 -14.05 1.99
N ALA A 274 5.12 -14.23 1.06
CA ALA A 274 4.82 -14.54 -0.33
C ALA A 274 3.97 -15.81 -0.53
N GLU A 275 4.14 -16.83 0.32
CA GLU A 275 3.32 -18.06 0.26
C GLU A 275 1.84 -17.83 0.60
N PHE A 276 1.53 -16.71 1.26
CA PHE A 276 0.17 -16.33 1.63
C PHE A 276 -0.51 -15.42 0.60
N ALA A 277 0.19 -15.01 -0.46
CA ALA A 277 -0.42 -14.29 -1.57
C ALA A 277 -1.40 -15.20 -2.33
N THR A 278 -2.63 -14.74 -2.52
CA THR A 278 -3.64 -15.47 -3.30
C THR A 278 -4.57 -14.48 -4.01
N GLU A 279 -5.22 -14.91 -5.08
CA GLU A 279 -6.11 -14.04 -5.86
C GLU A 279 -7.17 -13.40 -4.95
N GLY A 280 -7.24 -12.06 -4.98
CA GLY A 280 -8.12 -11.27 -4.12
C GLY A 280 -7.50 -10.81 -2.80
N HIS A 281 -6.37 -11.39 -2.37
CA HIS A 281 -5.81 -11.24 -1.02
C HIS A 281 -4.28 -11.20 -1.00
N TRP A 282 -3.73 -10.00 -0.75
CA TRP A 282 -2.31 -9.72 -0.98
C TRP A 282 -1.61 -9.22 0.29
N PRO A 283 -0.54 -9.89 0.74
CA PRO A 283 0.41 -9.29 1.65
C PRO A 283 1.00 -8.03 1.02
N ASP A 284 0.96 -6.93 1.75
CA ASP A 284 1.35 -5.60 1.27
C ASP A 284 2.71 -5.20 1.83
N ALA A 285 3.71 -5.15 0.95
CA ALA A 285 5.06 -4.73 1.27
C ALA A 285 5.20 -3.20 1.41
N ASP A 286 4.09 -2.46 1.32
CA ASP A 286 3.95 -1.00 1.41
C ASP A 286 4.28 -0.26 0.10
N MET A 287 4.14 1.06 0.16
CA MET A 287 4.34 1.98 -0.96
C MET A 287 5.78 1.97 -1.50
N LEU A 288 5.93 2.50 -2.71
CA LEU A 288 7.19 2.60 -3.44
C LEU A 288 7.75 4.03 -3.31
N PRO A 289 8.71 4.29 -2.39
CA PRO A 289 9.32 5.60 -2.17
C PRO A 289 10.38 5.89 -3.26
N ILE A 290 9.91 6.05 -4.49
CA ILE A 290 10.72 6.26 -5.69
C ILE A 290 10.58 7.70 -6.19
N GLY A 291 11.47 8.13 -7.09
CA GLY A 291 11.34 9.40 -7.78
C GLY A 291 11.37 10.62 -6.86
N TYR A 292 10.61 11.66 -7.20
CA TYR A 292 10.59 12.91 -6.46
C TYR A 292 9.57 12.88 -5.32
N LEU A 293 9.99 13.27 -4.12
CA LEU A 293 9.22 13.22 -2.87
C LEU A 293 9.14 14.64 -2.23
N PRO A 294 8.18 15.50 -2.65
CA PRO A 294 8.08 16.90 -2.20
C PRO A 294 7.15 17.17 -1.02
N ARG A 295 7.71 17.40 0.17
CA ARG A 295 6.96 17.59 1.45
C ARG A 295 6.46 16.29 2.09
N GLY A 296 7.11 15.17 1.75
CA GLY A 296 6.92 13.87 2.37
C GLY A 296 7.43 13.73 3.80
N GLU A 297 7.14 12.59 4.43
CA GLU A 297 7.50 12.29 5.82
C GLU A 297 9.00 12.07 6.05
N SER A 298 9.80 11.72 5.04
CA SER A 298 11.26 11.53 5.19
C SER A 298 12.06 12.83 5.30
N GLY A 299 11.49 13.86 5.94
CA GLY A 299 12.23 15.03 6.42
C GLY A 299 11.69 16.39 5.98
N GLY A 300 10.42 16.51 5.58
CA GLY A 300 9.78 17.81 5.27
C GLY A 300 10.49 18.64 4.19
N THR A 301 11.41 18.03 3.46
CA THR A 301 12.30 18.66 2.48
C THR A 301 12.08 17.99 1.14
N ASN A 302 12.13 18.81 0.09
CA ASN A 302 12.02 18.35 -1.29
C ASN A 302 13.27 17.56 -1.66
N ARG A 303 13.11 16.29 -2.04
CA ARG A 303 14.22 15.40 -2.38
C ARG A 303 13.84 14.39 -3.45
N GLN A 304 14.86 13.78 -4.05
CA GLN A 304 14.69 12.51 -4.76
C GLN A 304 14.76 11.37 -3.74
N SER A 305 14.22 10.21 -4.12
CA SER A 305 14.49 8.94 -3.45
C SER A 305 15.99 8.73 -3.28
N ASN A 306 16.39 8.17 -2.14
CA ASN A 306 17.76 7.84 -1.79
C ASN A 306 18.21 6.52 -2.41
N PHE A 307 17.28 5.73 -2.98
CA PHE A 307 17.64 4.54 -3.72
C PHE A 307 18.40 4.88 -4.99
N ASN A 308 19.52 4.19 -5.20
CA ASN A 308 20.22 4.22 -6.49
C ASN A 308 19.52 3.33 -7.54
N SER A 309 20.01 3.33 -8.78
CA SER A 309 19.38 2.57 -9.88
C SER A 309 19.32 1.07 -9.60
N GLU A 310 20.38 0.50 -9.04
CA GLU A 310 20.47 -0.91 -8.68
C GLU A 310 19.45 -1.28 -7.58
N GLU A 311 19.33 -0.45 -6.55
CA GLU A 311 18.36 -0.62 -5.47
C GLU A 311 16.91 -0.47 -5.95
N LEU A 312 16.65 0.41 -6.93
CA LEU A 312 15.34 0.55 -7.56
C LEU A 312 14.94 -0.71 -8.36
N HIS A 313 15.87 -1.36 -9.05
CA HIS A 313 15.60 -2.67 -9.68
C HIS A 313 15.30 -3.73 -8.64
N THR A 314 16.08 -3.77 -7.55
CA THR A 314 15.85 -4.69 -6.43
C THR A 314 14.48 -4.48 -5.78
N LEU A 315 14.10 -3.22 -5.51
CA LEU A 315 12.79 -2.84 -4.98
C LEU A 315 11.66 -3.37 -5.87
N MET A 316 11.65 -2.98 -7.14
CA MET A 316 10.59 -3.36 -8.08
C MET A 316 10.51 -4.88 -8.28
N SER A 317 11.66 -5.54 -8.38
CA SER A 317 11.73 -6.99 -8.59
C SER A 317 11.25 -7.76 -7.36
N LEU A 318 11.60 -7.32 -6.15
CA LEU A 318 11.12 -7.94 -4.92
C LEU A 318 9.61 -7.79 -4.77
N TRP A 319 9.04 -6.60 -4.99
CA TRP A 319 7.59 -6.39 -4.92
C TRP A 319 6.86 -7.24 -5.96
N CYS A 320 7.40 -7.35 -7.17
CA CYS A 320 6.82 -8.19 -8.21
C CYS A 320 6.90 -9.68 -7.87
N MET A 321 8.06 -10.15 -7.41
CA MET A 321 8.26 -11.54 -6.98
C MET A 321 7.45 -11.89 -5.75
N ALA A 322 7.23 -10.97 -4.80
CA ALA A 322 6.39 -11.22 -3.63
C ALA A 322 4.89 -11.09 -3.92
N ARG A 323 4.52 -10.64 -5.13
CA ARG A 323 3.15 -10.25 -5.51
C ARG A 323 2.53 -9.23 -4.56
N SER A 324 3.35 -8.29 -4.09
CA SER A 324 2.88 -7.13 -3.33
C SER A 324 2.04 -6.20 -4.21
N PRO A 325 1.01 -5.52 -3.68
CA PRO A 325 0.46 -4.33 -4.31
C PRO A 325 1.57 -3.34 -4.68
N LEU A 326 1.38 -2.61 -5.79
CA LEU A 326 2.33 -1.61 -6.27
C LEU A 326 1.69 -0.23 -6.13
N MET A 327 2.02 0.49 -5.06
CA MET A 327 1.52 1.85 -4.82
C MET A 327 2.67 2.86 -4.92
N ILE A 328 2.69 3.65 -5.98
CA ILE A 328 3.72 4.67 -6.18
C ILE A 328 3.55 5.80 -5.16
N GLY A 329 4.62 6.14 -4.42
CA GLY A 329 4.64 7.24 -3.47
C GLY A 329 5.15 8.58 -4.05
N ALA A 330 5.58 8.60 -5.31
CA ALA A 330 6.24 9.74 -5.95
C ALA A 330 5.29 10.85 -6.42
N ASP A 331 5.77 12.08 -6.53
CA ASP A 331 5.14 13.11 -7.37
C ASP A 331 5.45 12.81 -8.85
N LEU A 332 4.49 12.18 -9.54
CA LEU A 332 4.68 11.63 -10.88
C LEU A 332 4.98 12.68 -11.95
N PRO A 333 4.30 13.85 -12.00
CA PRO A 333 4.57 14.87 -13.02
C PRO A 333 6.00 15.43 -13.01
N THR A 334 6.70 15.35 -11.88
CA THR A 334 8.05 15.93 -11.71
C THR A 334 9.14 14.88 -11.56
N THR A 335 8.77 13.60 -11.42
CA THR A 335 9.70 12.47 -11.39
C THR A 335 10.38 12.30 -12.75
N ASP A 336 11.67 11.96 -12.74
CA ASP A 336 12.49 11.83 -13.95
C ASP A 336 12.06 10.64 -14.83
N SER A 337 12.37 10.72 -16.12
CA SER A 337 11.92 9.71 -17.09
C SER A 337 12.52 8.33 -16.87
N ASP A 338 13.70 8.23 -16.27
CA ASP A 338 14.35 6.92 -16.08
C ASP A 338 13.67 6.18 -14.93
N THR A 339 13.31 6.87 -13.85
CA THR A 339 12.43 6.32 -12.81
C THR A 339 11.06 5.91 -13.37
N ILE A 340 10.44 6.74 -14.23
CA ILE A 340 9.14 6.39 -14.83
C ILE A 340 9.21 5.13 -15.70
N LYS A 341 10.32 4.90 -16.43
CA LYS A 341 10.48 3.69 -17.25
C LYS A 341 10.45 2.40 -16.43
N LEU A 342 10.87 2.43 -15.16
CA LEU A 342 10.76 1.28 -14.25
C LEU A 342 9.30 0.82 -14.11
N LEU A 343 8.38 1.78 -14.07
CA LEU A 343 6.94 1.57 -13.92
C LEU A 343 6.25 1.13 -15.22
N GLN A 344 6.97 1.12 -16.34
CA GLN A 344 6.46 0.77 -17.67
C GLN A 344 6.99 -0.58 -18.18
N ASN A 345 7.81 -1.27 -17.39
CA ASN A 345 8.38 -2.56 -17.79
C ASN A 345 7.36 -3.70 -17.65
N ASP A 346 6.54 -3.90 -18.68
CA ASP A 346 5.46 -4.90 -18.67
C ASP A 346 5.93 -6.34 -18.42
N ALA A 347 7.17 -6.72 -18.73
CA ALA A 347 7.61 -8.09 -18.45
C ALA A 347 7.91 -8.31 -16.97
N VAL A 348 8.44 -7.31 -16.27
CA VAL A 348 8.62 -7.39 -14.82
C VAL A 348 7.26 -7.28 -14.13
N LEU A 349 6.39 -6.37 -14.57
CA LEU A 349 5.02 -6.24 -14.05
C LEU A 349 4.17 -7.50 -14.28
N ALA A 350 4.45 -8.26 -15.34
CA ALA A 350 3.78 -9.53 -15.59
C ALA A 350 4.04 -10.56 -14.49
N ILE A 351 5.19 -10.51 -13.80
CA ILE A 351 5.45 -11.34 -12.63
C ILE A 351 4.42 -11.03 -11.54
N ASN A 352 4.25 -9.75 -11.18
CA ASN A 352 3.31 -9.35 -10.15
C ASN A 352 1.86 -9.80 -10.45
N LYS A 353 1.43 -9.59 -11.70
CA LYS A 353 0.04 -9.86 -12.13
C LYS A 353 -0.23 -11.33 -12.41
N TYR A 354 0.73 -12.02 -13.01
CA TYR A 354 0.51 -13.28 -13.71
C TYR A 354 1.54 -14.35 -13.34
N SER A 355 2.03 -14.35 -12.10
CA SER A 355 2.82 -15.46 -11.56
C SER A 355 2.13 -16.16 -10.39
N THR A 356 2.58 -17.37 -10.09
CA THR A 356 2.19 -18.18 -8.94
C THR A 356 3.40 -18.90 -8.37
N ASN A 357 3.25 -19.58 -7.22
CA ASN A 357 4.32 -20.32 -6.52
C ASN A 357 5.55 -19.47 -6.19
N ASN A 358 5.33 -18.16 -6.04
CA ASN A 358 6.33 -17.17 -5.69
C ASN A 358 6.96 -17.48 -4.33
N ARG A 359 8.28 -17.68 -4.30
CA ARG A 359 8.98 -18.03 -3.07
C ARG A 359 10.47 -17.72 -3.13
N LEU A 360 11.04 -17.41 -1.97
CA LEU A 360 12.48 -17.52 -1.75
C LEU A 360 12.86 -19.01 -1.75
N VAL A 361 13.77 -19.41 -2.63
CA VAL A 361 14.24 -20.80 -2.74
C VAL A 361 15.54 -21.02 -1.98
N LYS A 362 16.46 -20.05 -2.05
CA LYS A 362 17.79 -20.13 -1.45
C LYS A 362 18.24 -18.73 -1.00
N SER A 363 18.87 -18.65 0.16
CA SER A 363 19.56 -17.46 0.65
C SER A 363 20.92 -17.91 1.19
N ASP A 364 22.00 -17.57 0.50
CA ASP A 364 23.36 -17.95 0.89
C ASP A 364 24.39 -16.89 0.48
N ASN A 365 25.36 -16.62 1.35
CA ASN A 365 26.46 -15.67 1.11
C ASN A 365 26.00 -14.29 0.56
N GLY A 366 24.88 -13.78 1.07
CA GLY A 366 24.30 -12.51 0.64
C GLY A 366 23.56 -12.54 -0.71
N ILE A 367 23.36 -13.72 -1.30
CA ILE A 367 22.58 -13.91 -2.52
C ILE A 367 21.24 -14.57 -2.19
N ASP A 368 20.14 -13.92 -2.57
CA ASP A 368 18.81 -14.50 -2.49
C ASP A 368 18.36 -14.92 -3.89
N VAL A 369 17.85 -16.16 -4.00
CA VAL A 369 17.30 -16.75 -5.22
C VAL A 369 15.82 -16.97 -5.03
N TRP A 370 15.01 -16.25 -5.79
CA TRP A 370 13.57 -16.40 -5.84
C TRP A 370 13.13 -17.11 -7.12
N ALA A 371 12.02 -17.83 -7.05
CA ALA A 371 11.39 -18.47 -8.21
C ALA A 371 9.87 -18.25 -8.20
N ALA A 372 9.27 -18.21 -9.40
CA ALA A 372 7.83 -18.15 -9.62
C ALA A 372 7.48 -18.77 -10.99
N ASP A 373 6.23 -19.19 -11.17
CA ASP A 373 5.75 -19.79 -12.42
C ASP A 373 4.76 -18.85 -13.12
N SER A 374 4.83 -18.73 -14.44
CA SER A 374 3.85 -17.93 -15.19
C SER A 374 2.49 -18.61 -15.22
N THR A 375 1.41 -17.85 -15.05
CA THR A 375 0.04 -18.32 -15.27
C THR A 375 -0.44 -18.15 -16.72
N LYS A 376 0.44 -17.65 -17.61
CA LYS A 376 0.11 -17.31 -19.00
C LYS A 376 0.91 -18.08 -20.04
N SER A 377 1.94 -18.81 -19.61
CA SER A 377 2.83 -19.57 -20.49
C SER A 377 3.53 -20.66 -19.67
N ASP A 378 4.28 -21.54 -20.34
CA ASP A 378 5.10 -22.56 -19.68
C ASP A 378 6.44 -22.00 -19.14
N ASN A 379 6.66 -20.68 -19.23
CA ASN A 379 7.86 -20.02 -18.69
C ASN A 379 7.77 -19.89 -17.15
N SER A 380 8.94 -19.84 -16.52
CA SER A 380 9.09 -19.48 -15.12
C SER A 380 9.96 -18.23 -14.97
N TYR A 381 9.96 -17.65 -13.77
CA TYR A 381 10.75 -16.48 -13.42
C TYR A 381 11.74 -16.84 -12.32
N VAL A 382 12.98 -16.35 -12.45
CA VAL A 382 14.02 -16.48 -11.42
C VAL A 382 14.59 -15.09 -11.14
N ALA A 383 14.64 -14.68 -9.87
CA ALA A 383 15.29 -13.44 -9.48
C ALA A 383 16.49 -13.74 -8.57
N LEU A 384 17.65 -13.18 -8.92
CA LEU A 384 18.92 -13.31 -8.21
C LEU A 384 19.25 -11.95 -7.60
N PHE A 385 19.07 -11.79 -6.30
CA PHE A 385 19.33 -10.55 -5.58
C PHE A 385 20.71 -10.59 -4.95
N ASN A 386 21.55 -9.57 -5.20
CA ASN A 386 22.83 -9.42 -4.54
C ASN A 386 22.74 -8.41 -3.39
N LYS A 387 22.73 -8.90 -2.16
CA LYS A 387 22.66 -8.05 -0.96
C LYS A 387 24.02 -7.52 -0.50
N ASN A 388 25.10 -7.91 -1.17
CA ASN A 388 26.46 -7.55 -0.79
C ASN A 388 26.85 -6.17 -1.33
N ASP A 389 27.84 -5.54 -0.67
CA ASP A 389 28.43 -4.25 -1.09
C ASP A 389 29.44 -4.40 -2.26
N SER A 390 29.49 -5.58 -2.90
CA SER A 390 30.41 -5.88 -4.01
C SER A 390 29.73 -6.67 -5.11
N THR A 391 30.19 -6.49 -6.35
CA THR A 391 29.70 -7.28 -7.49
C THR A 391 29.96 -8.75 -7.25
N THR A 392 28.92 -9.58 -7.35
CA THR A 392 29.01 -11.01 -7.13
C THR A 392 28.74 -11.76 -8.43
N GLN A 393 29.62 -12.69 -8.80
CA GLN A 393 29.36 -13.63 -9.88
C GLN A 393 28.57 -14.81 -9.33
N VAL A 394 27.39 -15.06 -9.90
CA VAL A 394 26.48 -16.12 -9.47
C VAL A 394 26.30 -17.10 -10.62
N THR A 395 26.58 -18.37 -10.35
CA THR A 395 26.18 -19.48 -11.23
C THR A 395 25.03 -20.22 -10.55
N LEU A 396 23.88 -20.28 -11.21
CA LEU A 396 22.71 -21.02 -10.75
C LEU A 396 22.45 -22.16 -11.74
N ASN A 397 22.45 -23.40 -11.26
CA ASN A 397 21.82 -24.49 -12.00
C ASN A 397 20.31 -24.42 -11.75
N LEU A 398 19.50 -24.24 -12.81
CA LEU A 398 18.05 -24.09 -12.68
C LEU A 398 17.38 -25.29 -11.99
N ALA A 399 18.02 -26.47 -12.02
CA ALA A 399 17.53 -27.65 -11.30
C ALA A 399 17.55 -27.45 -9.76
N GLU A 400 18.42 -26.57 -9.23
CA GLU A 400 18.44 -26.21 -7.80
C GLU A 400 17.15 -25.51 -7.37
N VAL A 401 16.45 -24.86 -8.30
CA VAL A 401 15.14 -24.23 -8.06
C VAL A 401 13.97 -25.02 -8.64
N GLY A 402 14.22 -26.25 -9.09
CA GLY A 402 13.22 -27.15 -9.66
C GLY A 402 12.81 -26.81 -11.08
N LEU A 403 13.64 -26.08 -11.83
CA LEU A 403 13.37 -25.61 -13.19
C LEU A 403 14.34 -26.22 -14.21
N THR A 404 13.89 -26.28 -15.45
CA THR A 404 14.71 -26.59 -16.63
C THR A 404 14.32 -25.66 -17.75
N ALA A 405 15.28 -25.14 -18.50
CA ALA A 405 15.01 -24.21 -19.58
C ALA A 405 15.96 -24.39 -20.76
N ASP A 406 15.46 -24.04 -21.94
CA ASP A 406 16.23 -24.01 -23.19
C ASP A 406 16.72 -22.58 -23.52
N SER A 407 16.16 -21.56 -22.87
CA SER A 407 16.51 -20.14 -23.03
C SER A 407 16.40 -19.39 -21.71
N ALA A 408 17.05 -18.23 -21.61
CA ALA A 408 16.94 -17.35 -20.44
C ALA A 408 17.03 -15.88 -20.90
N GLU A 409 15.99 -15.09 -20.68
CA GLU A 409 15.96 -13.65 -20.99
C GLU A 409 16.05 -12.84 -19.70
N GLU A 410 16.98 -11.88 -19.61
CA GLU A 410 17.01 -10.91 -18.52
C GLU A 410 16.01 -9.77 -18.78
N LEU A 411 15.13 -9.49 -17.82
CA LEU A 411 13.91 -8.70 -18.03
C LEU A 411 14.07 -7.19 -17.86
N TRP A 412 15.13 -6.70 -17.21
CA TRP A 412 15.38 -5.26 -17.08
C TRP A 412 16.10 -4.68 -18.29
N GLN A 413 17.19 -5.32 -18.69
CA GLN A 413 18.08 -4.91 -19.78
C GLN A 413 17.75 -5.60 -21.11
N ARG A 414 16.88 -6.62 -21.12
CA ARG A 414 16.34 -7.27 -22.34
C ARG A 414 17.40 -7.93 -23.20
N TYR A 415 18.27 -8.72 -22.58
CA TYR A 415 19.26 -9.53 -23.28
C TYR A 415 19.11 -11.02 -22.96
N GLU A 416 19.51 -11.85 -23.91
CA GLU A 416 19.57 -13.30 -23.72
C GLU A 416 20.80 -13.69 -22.90
N VAL A 417 20.59 -14.46 -21.85
CA VAL A 417 21.61 -15.09 -21.02
C VAL A 417 21.92 -16.47 -21.58
N GLN A 418 23.21 -16.74 -21.82
CA GLN A 418 23.63 -18.05 -22.32
C GLN A 418 23.46 -19.12 -21.24
N LEU A 419 22.89 -20.26 -21.65
CA LEU A 419 22.79 -21.46 -20.82
C LEU A 419 23.96 -22.40 -21.12
N GLU A 420 24.69 -22.78 -20.08
CA GLU A 420 25.69 -23.85 -20.15
C GLU A 420 25.07 -25.13 -19.57
N GLY A 421 24.44 -25.92 -20.44
CA GLY A 421 23.57 -27.01 -20.00
C GLY A 421 22.28 -26.44 -19.40
N ASN A 422 22.07 -26.63 -18.10
CA ASN A 422 20.92 -26.08 -17.36
C ASN A 422 21.33 -24.98 -16.36
N ALA A 423 22.49 -24.36 -16.57
CA ALA A 423 23.04 -23.36 -15.67
C ALA A 423 23.17 -21.99 -16.34
N VAL A 424 22.84 -20.94 -15.59
CA VAL A 424 23.06 -19.55 -15.94
C VAL A 424 24.20 -18.99 -15.10
N THR A 425 25.06 -18.16 -15.69
CA THR A 425 26.10 -17.42 -14.95
C THR A 425 25.97 -15.94 -15.24
N VAL A 426 25.79 -15.15 -14.19
CA VAL A 426 25.60 -13.69 -14.29
C VAL A 426 26.45 -12.96 -13.25
N ALA A 427 26.88 -11.74 -13.57
CA ALA A 427 27.53 -10.83 -12.63
C ALA A 427 26.50 -9.79 -12.17
N ILE A 428 26.27 -9.72 -10.86
CA ILE A 428 25.24 -8.88 -10.26
C ILE A 428 25.95 -7.79 -9.45
N LYS A 429 25.68 -6.52 -9.76
CA LYS A 429 26.27 -5.38 -9.06
C LYS A 429 25.86 -5.36 -7.57
N PRO A 430 26.54 -4.57 -6.72
CA PRO A 430 26.11 -4.38 -5.34
C PRO A 430 24.65 -3.91 -5.28
N HIS A 431 23.85 -4.54 -4.42
CA HIS A 431 22.44 -4.19 -4.17
C HIS A 431 21.50 -4.34 -5.37
N ASP A 432 21.98 -4.92 -6.48
CA ASP A 432 21.23 -5.08 -7.72
C ASP A 432 20.58 -6.48 -7.80
N VAL A 433 19.78 -6.66 -8.84
CA VAL A 433 19.08 -7.90 -9.14
C VAL A 433 19.21 -8.25 -10.62
N VAL A 434 19.28 -9.54 -10.92
CA VAL A 434 19.05 -10.08 -12.26
C VAL A 434 17.74 -10.84 -12.23
N VAL A 435 16.79 -10.48 -13.09
CA VAL A 435 15.48 -11.16 -13.20
C VAL A 435 15.41 -11.86 -14.55
N LEU A 436 15.30 -13.18 -14.51
CA LEU A 436 15.25 -14.04 -15.67
C LEU A 436 13.84 -14.54 -15.91
N LYS A 437 13.43 -14.58 -17.18
CA LYS A 437 12.37 -15.46 -17.66
C LYS A 437 13.03 -16.64 -18.35
N VAL A 438 12.71 -17.85 -17.90
CA VAL A 438 13.32 -19.11 -18.32
C VAL A 438 12.28 -20.09 -18.83
#